data_AF-A0A350IVV2-F1
#
_entry.id   AF-A0A350IVV2-F1
#
_cell.length_a   1.000
_cell.length_b   1.000
_cell.length_c   1.000
_cell.angle_alpha   90.00
_cell.angle_beta   90.00
_cell.angle_gamma   90.00
#
_symmetry.space_group_name_H-M   'P 1'
#
loop_
_entity.id
_entity.type
_entity.pdbx_description
1 polymer ?
#
loop_
_entity_poly.entity_id
_entity_poly.type
_entity_poly.pdbx_seq_one_letter_code
_entity_poly.pdbx_strand_id
1 'polypeptide(L)'
;MVDRKAEHIRINLEEDVAAKGITTGFERYHFQHRALPEIDLESVTLGTSFLGRRLEAPLLFSCMTGGTNRARQINRTLAEAAQRHRVAMGLGSCRVLLEHPEVLPTFAVRDLCPDVPLLANLGAVQLNLGVGTAACRRIVELLEADALVLHLNPLQEALQPEGDTRFAGLLTRIDELCSTLGIPVIVKEVGWGIAPDLVTRLFEAGVTAVDVAGAGGTSWSEVERHRIADPVRARVAAAFADWGL
;
A
#
# COMPACT_ATOMS: atom_id res chain seq x y z
N MET A 1 19.62 -16.86 -4.95
CA MET A 1 18.22 -16.52 -5.25
C MET A 1 18.14 -15.01 -5.18
N VAL A 2 17.88 -14.33 -6.29
CA VAL A 2 17.76 -12.87 -6.28
C VAL A 2 16.52 -12.54 -5.45
N ASP A 3 16.66 -11.63 -4.49
CA ASP A 3 15.59 -11.26 -3.58
C ASP A 3 14.50 -10.49 -4.36
N ARG A 4 13.31 -11.08 -4.50
CA ARG A 4 12.13 -10.49 -5.18
C ARG A 4 11.91 -9.03 -4.79
N LYS A 5 12.12 -8.68 -3.51
CA LYS A 5 11.91 -7.32 -3.01
C LYS A 5 12.98 -6.35 -3.52
N ALA A 6 14.22 -6.82 -3.68
CA ALA A 6 15.28 -6.02 -4.29
C ALA A 6 15.03 -5.82 -5.79
N GLU A 7 14.50 -6.83 -6.49
CA GLU A 7 14.09 -6.69 -7.90
C GLU A 7 12.96 -5.67 -8.07
N HIS A 8 11.92 -5.74 -7.24
CA HIS A 8 10.81 -4.77 -7.30
C HIS A 8 11.31 -3.33 -7.12
N ILE A 9 12.21 -3.07 -6.16
CA ILE A 9 12.82 -1.74 -6.01
C ILE A 9 13.60 -1.35 -7.26
N ARG A 10 14.46 -2.23 -7.77
CA ARG A 10 15.29 -1.95 -8.95
C ARG A 10 14.43 -1.63 -10.16
N ILE A 11 13.45 -2.48 -10.47
CA ILE A 11 12.58 -2.35 -11.64
C ILE A 11 11.76 -1.08 -11.59
N ASN A 12 11.20 -0.73 -10.43
CA ASN A 12 10.45 0.53 -10.28
C ASN A 12 11.31 1.79 -10.43
N LEU A 13 12.64 1.69 -10.27
CA LEU A 13 13.56 2.82 -10.41
C LEU A 13 14.20 2.90 -11.80
N GLU A 14 14.42 1.76 -12.45
CA GLU A 14 15.28 1.66 -13.64
C GLU A 14 14.51 1.33 -14.92
N GLU A 15 13.32 0.74 -14.82
CA GLU A 15 12.54 0.30 -15.98
C GLU A 15 11.31 1.20 -16.20
N ASP A 16 10.80 1.21 -17.44
CA ASP A 16 9.52 1.83 -17.74
C ASP A 16 8.36 0.94 -17.24
N VAL A 17 7.81 1.31 -16.09
CA VAL A 17 6.70 0.63 -15.40
C VAL A 17 5.45 1.51 -15.26
N ALA A 18 5.42 2.66 -15.92
CA ALA A 18 4.20 3.47 -15.95
C ALA A 18 3.08 2.71 -16.67
N ALA A 19 1.84 2.87 -16.20
CA ALA A 19 0.66 2.35 -16.89
C ALA A 19 0.64 2.77 -18.38
N LYS A 20 0.15 1.88 -19.25
CA LYS A 20 0.09 2.09 -20.70
C LYS A 20 -1.36 2.17 -21.10
N GLY A 21 -1.74 3.10 -21.98
CA GLY A 21 -3.13 3.15 -22.49
C GLY A 21 -4.21 3.57 -21.48
N ILE A 22 -3.88 3.74 -20.20
CA ILE A 22 -4.76 4.22 -19.13
C ILE A 22 -4.08 5.35 -18.34
N THR A 23 -4.85 6.37 -17.98
CA THR A 23 -4.43 7.51 -17.18
C THR A 23 -5.11 7.46 -15.81
N THR A 24 -4.70 8.34 -14.89
CA THR A 24 -5.28 8.42 -13.53
C THR A 24 -6.72 8.92 -13.49
N GLY A 25 -7.24 9.41 -14.62
CA GLY A 25 -8.55 10.04 -14.69
C GLY A 25 -8.57 11.48 -14.19
N PHE A 26 -7.48 11.98 -13.60
CA PHE A 26 -7.40 13.36 -13.13
C PHE A 26 -7.51 14.37 -14.27
N GLU A 27 -7.19 13.99 -15.51
CA GLU A 27 -7.40 14.84 -16.69
C GLU A 27 -8.87 15.17 -16.97
N ARG A 28 -9.82 14.43 -16.37
CA ARG A 28 -11.26 14.70 -16.50
C ARG A 28 -11.74 15.78 -15.53
N TYR A 29 -10.90 16.22 -14.61
CA TYR A 29 -11.27 17.17 -13.56
C TYR A 29 -10.51 18.49 -13.74
N HIS A 30 -11.26 19.58 -13.77
CA HIS A 30 -10.70 20.93 -13.74
C HIS A 30 -11.36 21.72 -12.62
N PHE A 31 -10.55 22.29 -11.75
CA PHE A 31 -11.04 23.21 -10.73
C PHE A 31 -11.39 24.55 -11.37
N GLN A 32 -12.56 25.09 -11.03
CA GLN A 32 -12.93 26.43 -11.47
C GLN A 32 -12.01 27.46 -10.80
N HIS A 33 -11.23 28.18 -11.60
CA HIS A 33 -10.40 29.27 -11.10
C HIS A 33 -11.28 30.39 -10.48
N ARG A 34 -10.89 30.86 -9.30
CA ARG A 34 -11.49 32.00 -8.62
C ARG A 34 -10.53 33.18 -8.70
N ALA A 35 -10.78 34.11 -9.62
CA ALA A 35 -9.94 35.28 -9.85
C ALA A 35 -9.94 36.27 -8.67
N LEU A 36 -10.99 36.24 -7.85
CA LEU A 36 -11.11 36.98 -6.60
C LEU A 36 -11.39 35.97 -5.48
N PRO A 37 -10.36 35.39 -4.85
CA PRO A 37 -10.54 34.34 -3.84
C PRO A 37 -10.97 34.87 -2.46
N GLU A 38 -10.86 36.19 -2.22
CA GLU A 38 -11.22 36.86 -0.96
C GLU A 38 -10.59 36.24 0.30
N ILE A 39 -9.43 35.59 0.14
CA ILE A 39 -8.60 35.04 1.23
C ILE A 39 -7.12 35.33 0.96
N ASP A 40 -6.34 35.49 2.02
CA ASP A 40 -4.88 35.59 1.96
C ASP A 40 -4.25 34.20 1.86
N LEU A 41 -3.15 34.06 1.13
CA LEU A 41 -2.46 32.78 0.96
C LEU A 41 -1.95 32.24 2.30
N GLU A 42 -1.48 33.12 3.17
CA GLU A 42 -0.98 32.79 4.52
C GLU A 42 -2.08 32.21 5.43
N SER A 43 -3.36 32.42 5.11
CA SER A 43 -4.49 31.82 5.84
C SER A 43 -4.82 30.39 5.42
N VAL A 44 -4.27 29.91 4.30
CA VAL A 44 -4.51 28.56 3.79
C VAL A 44 -3.76 27.54 4.65
N THR A 45 -4.50 26.59 5.21
CA THR A 45 -3.93 25.44 5.92
C THR A 45 -4.16 24.15 5.15
N LEU A 46 -3.13 23.31 5.09
CA LEU A 46 -3.19 21.95 4.57
C LEU A 46 -3.47 20.92 5.67
N GLY A 47 -3.43 21.33 6.93
CA GLY A 47 -3.45 20.38 8.02
C GLY A 47 -4.80 19.65 8.11
N THR A 48 -4.74 18.34 8.33
CA THR A 48 -5.91 17.46 8.48
C THR A 48 -5.77 16.56 9.70
N SER A 49 -6.71 15.65 9.94
CA SER A 49 -6.55 14.57 10.92
C SER A 49 -6.70 13.21 10.26
N PHE A 50 -5.93 12.24 10.72
CA PHE A 50 -5.98 10.86 10.25
C PHE A 50 -5.62 9.91 11.40
N LEU A 51 -6.44 8.87 11.60
CA LEU A 51 -6.29 7.89 12.68
C LEU A 51 -6.09 8.53 14.08
N GLY A 52 -6.84 9.61 14.36
CA GLY A 52 -6.77 10.32 15.64
C GLY A 52 -5.55 11.23 15.83
N ARG A 53 -4.67 11.37 14.81
CA ARG A 53 -3.50 12.27 14.85
C ARG A 53 -3.67 13.44 13.90
N ARG A 54 -3.11 14.60 14.27
CA ARG A 54 -3.02 15.79 13.39
C ARG A 54 -1.89 15.59 12.38
N LEU A 55 -2.17 15.90 11.11
CA LEU A 55 -1.17 15.98 10.04
C LEU A 55 -1.03 17.43 9.58
N GLU A 56 0.14 17.80 9.07
CA GLU A 56 0.37 19.14 8.47
C GLU A 56 -0.02 19.20 6.99
N ALA A 57 -0.23 18.05 6.34
CA ALA A 57 -0.75 17.96 4.98
C ALA A 57 -1.64 16.71 4.80
N PRO A 58 -2.59 16.71 3.86
CA PRO A 58 -3.47 15.57 3.59
C PRO A 58 -2.78 14.57 2.66
N LEU A 59 -1.55 14.19 3.01
CA LEU A 59 -0.68 13.31 2.24
C LEU A 59 -0.13 12.21 3.12
N LEU A 60 0.27 11.10 2.50
CA LEU A 60 0.97 10.00 3.15
C LEU A 60 1.95 9.33 2.18
N PHE A 61 3.00 8.73 2.71
CA PHE A 61 3.83 7.78 1.97
C PHE A 61 3.14 6.42 1.99
N SER A 62 2.73 5.90 0.82
CA SER A 62 2.03 4.62 0.75
C SER A 62 3.00 3.43 0.94
N CYS A 63 2.44 2.24 1.14
CA CYS A 63 3.16 1.00 1.42
C CYS A 63 4.06 0.58 0.24
N MET A 64 5.37 0.49 0.46
CA MET A 64 6.33 0.17 -0.62
C MET A 64 7.26 -1.01 -0.30
N THR A 65 8.06 -0.92 0.77
CA THR A 65 9.19 -1.87 0.94
C THR A 65 9.54 -2.23 2.38
N GLY A 66 10.48 -3.18 2.53
CA GLY A 66 11.03 -3.69 3.78
C GLY A 66 11.48 -5.14 3.58
N GLY A 67 12.45 -5.65 4.35
CA GLY A 67 12.98 -7.02 4.24
C GLY A 67 14.39 -7.13 3.66
N THR A 68 14.99 -6.04 3.17
CA THR A 68 16.37 -6.00 2.64
C THR A 68 17.14 -4.81 3.22
N ASN A 69 18.48 -4.81 3.12
CA ASN A 69 19.30 -3.67 3.56
C ASN A 69 19.01 -2.38 2.78
N ARG A 70 18.76 -2.49 1.46
CA ARG A 70 18.35 -1.33 0.64
C ARG A 70 16.98 -0.82 1.07
N ALA A 71 16.04 -1.72 1.33
CA ALA A 71 14.71 -1.37 1.81
C ALA A 71 14.76 -0.69 3.19
N ARG A 72 15.67 -1.13 4.08
CA ARG A 72 15.90 -0.48 5.37
C ARG A 72 16.31 0.98 5.22
N GLN A 73 17.23 1.28 4.30
CA GLN A 73 17.67 2.66 4.04
C GLN A 73 16.50 3.51 3.56
N ILE A 74 15.71 3.00 2.60
CA ILE A 74 14.50 3.68 2.09
C ILE A 74 13.50 3.95 3.21
N ASN A 75 13.16 2.94 4.02
CA ASN A 75 12.19 3.09 5.11
C ASN A 75 12.64 4.12 6.15
N ARG A 76 13.94 4.16 6.50
CA ARG A 76 14.45 5.17 7.43
C ARG A 76 14.35 6.59 6.87
N THR A 77 14.75 6.78 5.60
CA THR A 77 14.63 8.10 4.93
C THR A 77 13.18 8.57 4.86
N LEU A 78 12.24 7.68 4.51
CA LEU A 78 10.82 8.02 4.46
C LEU A 78 10.26 8.31 5.85
N ALA A 79 10.68 7.59 6.89
CA ALA A 79 10.24 7.85 8.26
C ALA A 79 10.71 9.21 8.77
N GLU A 80 11.98 9.56 8.55
CA GLU A 80 12.52 10.88 8.88
C GLU A 80 11.77 12.00 8.14
N ALA A 81 11.47 11.81 6.85
CA ALA A 81 10.69 12.75 6.06
C ALA A 81 9.24 12.85 6.57
N ALA A 82 8.60 11.71 6.88
CA ALA A 82 7.25 11.65 7.40
C ALA A 82 7.12 12.42 8.73
N GLN A 83 8.07 12.21 9.64
CA GLN A 83 8.14 12.95 10.91
C GLN A 83 8.35 14.44 10.70
N ARG A 84 9.30 14.82 9.84
CA ARG A 84 9.64 16.22 9.56
C ARG A 84 8.45 16.99 8.97
N HIS A 85 7.73 16.36 8.04
CA HIS A 85 6.59 16.96 7.35
C HIS A 85 5.24 16.64 7.99
N ARG A 86 5.24 15.88 9.10
CA ARG A 86 4.04 15.49 9.84
C ARG A 86 2.97 14.87 8.94
N VAL A 87 3.39 13.91 8.11
CA VAL A 87 2.53 13.11 7.23
C VAL A 87 2.60 11.64 7.61
N ALA A 88 1.55 10.87 7.31
CA ALA A 88 1.52 9.45 7.62
C ALA A 88 2.47 8.63 6.72
N MET A 89 2.86 7.45 7.18
CA MET A 89 3.72 6.54 6.42
C MET A 89 3.24 5.09 6.54
N GLY A 90 3.14 4.38 5.42
CA GLY A 90 2.94 2.94 5.36
C GLY A 90 4.25 2.18 5.10
N LEU A 91 4.43 1.07 5.80
CA LEU A 91 5.51 0.11 5.54
C LEU A 91 5.11 -0.84 4.40
N GLY A 92 6.09 -1.45 3.74
CA GLY A 92 5.82 -2.53 2.78
C GLY A 92 5.33 -3.81 3.45
N SER A 93 4.99 -4.82 2.64
CA SER A 93 4.46 -6.10 3.13
C SER A 93 5.38 -6.75 4.17
N CYS A 94 4.83 -6.85 5.38
CA CYS A 94 5.43 -7.39 6.59
C CYS A 94 5.31 -8.92 6.68
N ARG A 95 4.78 -9.60 5.64
CA ARG A 95 4.67 -11.07 5.56
C ARG A 95 5.96 -11.76 5.96
N VAL A 96 7.09 -11.25 5.47
CA VAL A 96 8.43 -11.82 5.75
C VAL A 96 8.75 -11.90 7.24
N LEU A 97 8.19 -11.01 8.08
CA LEU A 97 8.41 -11.04 9.53
C LEU A 97 7.73 -12.23 10.23
N LEU A 98 6.74 -12.85 9.60
CA LEU A 98 6.08 -14.05 10.13
C LEU A 98 6.99 -15.28 10.04
N GLU A 99 7.83 -15.33 9.01
CA GLU A 99 8.73 -16.46 8.70
C GLU A 99 10.17 -16.16 9.16
N HIS A 100 10.59 -14.91 9.04
CA HIS A 100 11.97 -14.42 9.24
C HIS A 100 11.99 -13.21 10.20
N PRO A 101 11.81 -13.41 11.51
CA PRO A 101 11.79 -12.31 12.48
C PRO A 101 13.10 -11.49 12.52
N GLU A 102 14.22 -12.06 12.07
CA GLU A 102 15.53 -11.40 12.00
C GLU A 102 15.56 -10.19 11.06
N VAL A 103 14.62 -10.06 10.11
CA VAL A 103 14.56 -8.90 9.20
C VAL A 103 13.80 -7.70 9.80
N LEU A 104 13.34 -7.79 11.06
CA LEU A 104 12.69 -6.69 11.79
C LEU A 104 13.43 -5.34 11.71
N PRO A 105 14.78 -5.26 11.79
CA PRO A 105 15.50 -3.99 11.69
C PRO A 105 15.31 -3.25 10.36
N THR A 106 14.74 -3.89 9.34
CA THR A 106 14.41 -3.27 8.05
C THR A 106 13.04 -2.58 8.02
N PHE A 107 12.19 -2.83 9.03
CA PHE A 107 10.85 -2.25 9.20
C PHE A 107 10.75 -1.36 10.45
N ALA A 108 11.59 -1.61 11.47
CA ALA A 108 11.58 -0.86 12.73
C ALA A 108 12.08 0.59 12.52
N VAL A 109 11.13 1.52 12.34
CA VAL A 109 11.38 2.96 12.12
C VAL A 109 10.58 3.87 13.04
N ARG A 110 9.83 3.32 14.00
CA ARG A 110 8.98 4.07 14.93
C ARG A 110 9.76 5.17 15.68
N ASP A 111 11.02 4.88 16.03
CA ASP A 111 11.96 5.79 16.70
C ASP A 111 12.23 7.06 15.88
N LEU A 112 12.19 6.97 14.55
CA LEU A 112 12.42 8.09 13.64
C LEU A 112 11.17 8.92 13.40
N CYS A 113 9.99 8.33 13.58
CA CYS A 113 8.73 8.99 13.30
C CYS A 113 7.70 8.89 14.42
N PRO A 114 8.01 9.22 15.69
CA PRO A 114 7.18 8.95 16.88
C PRO A 114 5.81 9.65 16.93
N ASP A 115 5.58 10.67 16.12
CA ASP A 115 4.37 11.50 16.25
C ASP A 115 3.34 11.30 15.14
N VAL A 116 3.74 10.68 14.02
CA VAL A 116 2.87 10.50 12.84
C VAL A 116 2.25 9.09 12.81
N PRO A 117 1.11 8.89 12.12
CA PRO A 117 0.57 7.56 11.89
C PRO A 117 1.57 6.69 11.10
N LEU A 118 1.91 5.54 11.66
CA LEU A 118 2.71 4.50 11.02
C LEU A 118 1.80 3.30 10.70
N LEU A 119 1.79 2.83 9.47
CA LEU A 119 0.87 1.78 9.02
C LEU A 119 1.65 0.49 8.72
N ALA A 120 1.34 -0.59 9.43
CA ALA A 120 1.84 -1.92 9.08
C ALA A 120 1.10 -2.43 7.83
N ASN A 121 1.71 -3.31 7.05
CA ASN A 121 1.09 -3.81 5.81
C ASN A 121 1.20 -5.33 5.69
N LEU A 122 0.12 -5.97 5.27
CA LEU A 122 0.07 -7.40 4.98
C LEU A 122 -0.80 -7.64 3.74
N GLY A 123 -0.48 -8.68 2.97
CA GLY A 123 -1.36 -9.09 1.87
C GLY A 123 -2.63 -9.70 2.42
N ALA A 124 -3.80 -9.24 1.97
CA ALA A 124 -5.08 -9.75 2.45
C ALA A 124 -5.19 -11.26 2.21
N VAL A 125 -4.63 -11.78 1.10
CA VAL A 125 -4.62 -13.21 0.76
C VAL A 125 -4.04 -14.09 1.88
N GLN A 126 -3.14 -13.56 2.71
CA GLN A 126 -2.53 -14.30 3.82
C GLN A 126 -3.57 -14.78 4.85
N LEU A 127 -4.71 -14.10 4.97
CA LEU A 127 -5.83 -14.55 5.81
C LEU A 127 -6.36 -15.93 5.37
N ASN A 128 -6.32 -16.21 4.08
CA ASN A 128 -6.70 -17.51 3.52
C ASN A 128 -5.56 -18.55 3.54
N LEU A 129 -4.35 -18.15 3.93
CA LEU A 129 -3.18 -19.03 4.04
C LEU A 129 -2.84 -19.37 5.52
N GLY A 130 -3.72 -19.05 6.45
CA GLY A 130 -3.58 -19.39 7.87
C GLY A 130 -3.09 -18.25 8.77
N VAL A 131 -2.91 -17.04 8.24
CA VAL A 131 -2.63 -15.87 9.08
C VAL A 131 -3.92 -15.40 9.75
N GLY A 132 -4.02 -15.61 11.06
CA GLY A 132 -5.16 -15.16 11.87
C GLY A 132 -4.91 -13.83 12.61
N THR A 133 -5.94 -13.37 13.32
CA THR A 133 -5.94 -12.10 14.10
C THR A 133 -4.74 -11.97 15.04
N ALA A 134 -4.31 -13.04 15.70
CA ALA A 134 -3.17 -13.01 16.62
C ALA A 134 -1.85 -12.64 15.92
N ALA A 135 -1.63 -13.16 14.71
CA ALA A 135 -0.43 -12.84 13.93
C ALA A 135 -0.49 -11.41 13.38
N CYS A 136 -1.67 -10.96 12.92
CA CYS A 136 -1.90 -9.57 12.54
C CYS A 136 -1.61 -8.61 13.70
N ARG A 137 -2.16 -8.89 14.90
CA ARG A 137 -1.93 -8.10 16.12
C ARG A 137 -0.44 -8.04 16.45
N ARG A 138 0.25 -9.18 16.44
CA ARG A 138 1.69 -9.26 16.71
C ARG A 138 2.51 -8.40 15.74
N ILE A 139 2.19 -8.39 14.44
CA ILE A 139 2.90 -7.52 13.47
C ILE A 139 2.73 -6.05 13.83
N VAL A 140 1.49 -5.62 14.13
CA VAL A 140 1.21 -4.22 14.48
C VAL A 140 1.96 -3.82 15.76
N GLU A 141 1.90 -4.66 16.80
CA GLU A 141 2.58 -4.43 18.09
C GLU A 141 4.10 -4.39 17.93
N LEU A 142 4.69 -5.32 17.18
CA LEU A 142 6.14 -5.38 16.93
C LEU A 142 6.68 -4.13 16.22
N LEU A 143 5.84 -3.49 15.39
CA LEU A 143 6.20 -2.31 14.62
C LEU A 143 5.73 -1.02 15.28
N GLU A 144 5.02 -1.10 16.41
CA GLU A 144 4.37 0.02 17.07
C GLU A 144 3.54 0.86 16.07
N ALA A 145 2.83 0.16 15.18
CA ALA A 145 2.03 0.76 14.13
C ALA A 145 0.63 1.16 14.65
N ASP A 146 0.07 2.21 14.08
CA ASP A 146 -1.23 2.78 14.44
C ASP A 146 -2.39 2.10 13.70
N ALA A 147 -2.13 1.40 12.60
CA ALA A 147 -3.12 0.65 11.83
C ALA A 147 -2.49 -0.52 11.04
N LEU A 148 -3.35 -1.45 10.61
CA LEU A 148 -3.00 -2.53 9.69
C LEU A 148 -3.61 -2.27 8.31
N VAL A 149 -2.76 -2.16 7.29
CA VAL A 149 -3.16 -2.13 5.88
C VAL A 149 -3.19 -3.56 5.33
N LEU A 150 -4.34 -3.97 4.81
CA LEU A 150 -4.49 -5.16 4.00
C LEU A 150 -4.47 -4.77 2.52
N HIS A 151 -3.41 -5.12 1.80
CA HIS A 151 -3.37 -4.89 0.35
C HIS A 151 -4.09 -6.01 -0.41
N LEU A 152 -4.83 -5.62 -1.44
CA LEU A 152 -5.45 -6.46 -2.45
C LEU A 152 -4.57 -6.38 -3.71
N ASN A 153 -4.08 -7.52 -4.16
CA ASN A 153 -3.22 -7.62 -5.33
C ASN A 153 -3.50 -8.87 -6.18
N PRO A 154 -4.77 -9.28 -6.41
CA PRO A 154 -5.09 -10.56 -7.04
C PRO A 154 -4.50 -10.72 -8.45
N LEU A 155 -4.47 -9.63 -9.23
CA LEU A 155 -3.89 -9.66 -10.56
C LEU A 155 -2.35 -9.79 -10.48
N GLN A 156 -1.69 -9.10 -9.56
CA GLN A 156 -0.25 -9.26 -9.35
C GLN A 156 0.10 -10.72 -9.01
N GLU A 157 -0.62 -11.31 -8.04
CA GLU A 157 -0.39 -12.71 -7.63
C GLU A 157 -0.68 -13.68 -8.78
N ALA A 158 -1.67 -13.41 -9.63
CA ALA A 158 -1.95 -14.26 -10.80
C ALA A 158 -0.87 -14.19 -11.89
N LEU A 159 -0.16 -13.06 -11.99
CA LEU A 159 0.92 -12.87 -12.98
C LEU A 159 2.27 -13.40 -12.49
N GLN A 160 2.51 -13.39 -11.18
CA GLN A 160 3.74 -13.93 -10.59
C GLN A 160 3.78 -15.47 -10.67
N PRO A 161 4.92 -16.08 -11.07
CA PRO A 161 5.08 -17.53 -11.03
C PRO A 161 4.81 -18.16 -9.66
N GLU A 162 5.16 -17.45 -8.59
CA GLU A 162 5.11 -17.85 -7.19
C GLU A 162 3.91 -17.27 -6.41
N GLY A 163 2.94 -16.68 -7.09
CA GLY A 163 1.88 -15.91 -6.43
C GLY A 163 0.80 -16.74 -5.74
N ASP A 164 0.24 -16.17 -4.66
CA ASP A 164 -0.84 -16.73 -3.88
C ASP A 164 -2.20 -16.36 -4.49
N THR A 165 -2.94 -17.32 -5.04
CA THR A 165 -4.18 -17.04 -5.81
C THR A 165 -5.48 -17.36 -5.07
N ARG A 166 -5.41 -17.68 -3.77
CA ARG A 166 -6.57 -18.08 -2.95
C ARG A 166 -7.36 -16.88 -2.41
N PHE A 167 -8.06 -16.13 -3.27
CA PHE A 167 -8.83 -14.93 -2.90
C PHE A 167 -10.32 -15.17 -2.56
N ALA A 168 -10.81 -16.40 -2.66
CA ALA A 168 -12.22 -16.71 -2.38
C ALA A 168 -12.59 -16.41 -0.91
N GLY A 169 -13.77 -15.81 -0.69
CA GLY A 169 -14.31 -15.56 0.66
C GLY A 169 -13.56 -14.51 1.48
N LEU A 170 -12.65 -13.73 0.89
CA LEU A 170 -11.75 -12.86 1.63
C LEU A 170 -12.44 -11.70 2.36
N LEU A 171 -13.55 -11.19 1.82
CA LEU A 171 -14.33 -10.14 2.48
C LEU A 171 -14.83 -10.58 3.86
N THR A 172 -15.31 -11.82 3.99
CA THR A 172 -15.73 -12.38 5.29
C THR A 172 -14.56 -12.49 6.25
N ARG A 173 -13.36 -12.83 5.78
CA ARG A 173 -12.16 -12.84 6.62
C ARG A 173 -11.74 -11.45 7.06
N ILE A 174 -11.91 -10.45 6.21
CA ILE A 174 -11.65 -9.04 6.55
C ILE A 174 -12.64 -8.58 7.63
N ASP A 175 -13.93 -8.92 7.50
CA ASP A 175 -14.97 -8.63 8.50
C ASP A 175 -14.67 -9.27 9.89
N GLU A 176 -14.34 -10.57 9.89
CA GLU A 176 -13.90 -11.29 11.09
C GLU A 176 -12.65 -10.66 11.73
N LEU A 177 -11.70 -10.18 10.91
CA LEU A 177 -10.52 -9.50 11.40
C LEU A 177 -10.86 -8.14 12.02
N CYS A 178 -11.64 -7.31 11.33
CA CYS A 178 -12.00 -5.97 11.79
C CYS A 178 -12.73 -6.03 13.15
N SER A 179 -13.61 -7.01 13.33
CA SER A 179 -14.36 -7.23 14.58
C SER A 179 -13.51 -7.71 15.75
N THR A 180 -12.34 -8.32 15.51
CA THR A 180 -11.52 -8.96 16.57
C THR A 180 -10.15 -8.33 16.80
N LEU A 181 -9.62 -7.57 15.83
CA LEU A 181 -8.26 -7.01 15.91
C LEU A 181 -8.15 -5.86 16.93
N GLY A 182 -9.19 -5.03 17.05
CA GLY A 182 -9.18 -3.86 17.95
C GLY A 182 -8.16 -2.78 17.56
N ILE A 183 -7.62 -2.85 16.34
CA ILE A 183 -6.73 -1.87 15.71
C ILE A 183 -7.40 -1.49 14.38
N PRO A 184 -7.36 -0.22 13.94
CA PRO A 184 -7.90 0.19 12.64
C PRO A 184 -7.34 -0.66 11.50
N VAL A 185 -8.24 -1.18 10.67
CA VAL A 185 -7.89 -1.90 9.43
C VAL A 185 -8.15 -0.98 8.25
N ILE A 186 -7.16 -0.86 7.37
CA ILE A 186 -7.24 -0.13 6.11
C ILE A 186 -7.15 -1.15 4.98
N VAL A 187 -7.93 -1.00 3.92
CA VAL A 187 -7.78 -1.84 2.73
C VAL A 187 -7.22 -1.00 1.59
N LYS A 188 -6.21 -1.53 0.89
CA LYS A 188 -5.65 -0.86 -0.29
C LYS A 188 -5.63 -1.76 -1.51
N GLU A 189 -5.72 -1.19 -2.70
CA GLU A 189 -5.23 -1.85 -3.92
C GLU A 189 -3.74 -1.54 -4.13
N VAL A 190 -3.12 -2.06 -5.18
CA VAL A 190 -1.71 -1.85 -5.52
C VAL A 190 -1.48 -1.13 -6.85
N GLY A 191 -2.48 -0.95 -7.70
CA GLY A 191 -2.38 -0.19 -8.96
C GLY A 191 -3.52 -0.35 -9.98
N TRP A 192 -4.59 -1.08 -9.66
CA TRP A 192 -5.74 -1.34 -10.56
C TRP A 192 -7.07 -0.77 -10.04
N GLY A 193 -7.11 -0.21 -8.85
CA GLY A 193 -8.29 0.47 -8.32
C GLY A 193 -9.31 -0.42 -7.61
N ILE A 194 -10.10 0.20 -6.73
CA ILE A 194 -11.20 -0.45 -5.99
C ILE A 194 -12.53 0.13 -6.49
N ALA A 195 -13.40 -0.73 -6.97
CA ALA A 195 -14.72 -0.33 -7.47
C ALA A 195 -15.62 0.21 -6.33
N PRO A 196 -16.51 1.18 -6.60
CA PRO A 196 -17.34 1.81 -5.58
C PRO A 196 -18.19 0.85 -4.74
N ASP A 197 -18.76 -0.20 -5.35
CA ASP A 197 -19.56 -1.21 -4.66
C ASP A 197 -18.71 -2.01 -3.64
N LEU A 198 -17.46 -2.32 -4.00
CA LEU A 198 -16.53 -2.96 -3.09
C LEU A 198 -16.11 -2.02 -1.95
N VAL A 199 -15.90 -0.73 -2.22
CA VAL A 199 -15.63 0.27 -1.17
C VAL A 199 -16.75 0.27 -0.12
N THR A 200 -18.02 0.30 -0.54
CA THR A 200 -19.17 0.22 0.38
C THR A 200 -19.12 -1.05 1.23
N ARG A 201 -18.92 -2.21 0.60
CA ARG A 201 -18.88 -3.51 1.31
C ARG A 201 -17.71 -3.62 2.28
N LEU A 202 -16.57 -2.99 1.97
CA LEU A 202 -15.42 -2.94 2.88
C LEU A 202 -15.73 -2.11 4.12
N PHE A 203 -16.40 -0.96 3.98
CA PHE A 203 -16.85 -0.16 5.13
C PHE A 203 -17.90 -0.91 5.96
N GLU A 204 -18.84 -1.62 5.32
CA GLU A 204 -19.80 -2.48 6.02
C GLU A 204 -19.11 -3.60 6.82
N ALA A 205 -17.98 -4.12 6.34
CA ALA A 205 -17.13 -5.10 7.02
C ALA A 205 -16.25 -4.48 8.14
N GLY A 206 -16.38 -3.19 8.43
CA GLY A 206 -15.64 -2.52 9.52
C GLY A 206 -14.27 -1.98 9.15
N VAL A 207 -13.91 -1.94 7.86
CA VAL A 207 -12.69 -1.26 7.39
C VAL A 207 -12.78 0.23 7.70
N THR A 208 -11.72 0.80 8.27
CA THR A 208 -11.67 2.21 8.71
C THR A 208 -11.38 3.18 7.57
N ALA A 209 -10.57 2.77 6.60
CA ALA A 209 -10.25 3.57 5.42
C ALA A 209 -9.92 2.70 4.20
N VAL A 210 -10.09 3.26 3.01
CA VAL A 210 -9.77 2.59 1.75
C VAL A 210 -8.79 3.46 0.95
N ASP A 211 -7.65 2.88 0.56
CA ASP A 211 -6.72 3.45 -0.41
C ASP A 211 -6.98 2.82 -1.79
N VAL A 212 -7.57 3.60 -2.68
CA VAL A 212 -8.02 3.14 -4.00
C VAL A 212 -6.85 2.59 -4.82
N ALA A 213 -5.67 3.22 -4.75
CA ALA A 213 -4.50 2.87 -5.56
C ALA A 213 -4.87 2.47 -7.02
N GLY A 214 -5.52 3.41 -7.71
CA GLY A 214 -6.04 3.25 -9.07
C GLY A 214 -4.95 3.14 -10.14
N ALA A 215 -5.42 2.89 -11.35
CA ALA A 215 -4.57 2.83 -12.54
C ALA A 215 -4.03 4.22 -12.93
N GLY A 216 -3.07 4.24 -13.86
CA GLY A 216 -2.46 5.47 -14.38
C GLY A 216 -1.16 5.90 -13.68
N GLY A 217 -0.79 5.25 -12.57
CA GLY A 217 0.51 5.39 -11.90
C GLY A 217 1.47 4.25 -12.24
N THR A 218 2.10 3.69 -11.21
CA THR A 218 2.88 2.44 -11.32
C THR A 218 1.98 1.28 -11.73
N SER A 219 2.34 0.58 -12.82
CA SER A 219 1.68 -0.64 -13.26
C SER A 219 2.42 -1.86 -12.74
N TRP A 220 1.81 -2.60 -11.81
CA TRP A 220 2.42 -3.83 -11.30
C TRP A 220 2.43 -4.95 -12.35
N SER A 221 1.56 -4.93 -13.36
CA SER A 221 1.67 -5.87 -14.48
C SER A 221 2.95 -5.61 -15.29
N GLU A 222 3.33 -4.34 -15.50
CA GLU A 222 4.61 -3.99 -16.12
C GLU A 222 5.81 -4.31 -15.24
N VAL A 223 5.70 -4.09 -13.92
CA VAL A 223 6.75 -4.51 -12.97
C VAL A 223 6.98 -6.02 -13.06
N GLU A 224 5.92 -6.83 -13.04
CA GLU A 224 6.06 -8.28 -13.16
C GLU A 224 6.53 -8.70 -14.56
N ARG A 225 6.11 -8.00 -15.64
CA ARG A 225 6.60 -8.25 -17.00
C ARG A 225 8.12 -8.18 -17.08
N HIS A 226 8.75 -7.20 -16.43
CA HIS A 226 10.21 -7.04 -16.40
C HIS A 226 10.91 -8.07 -15.51
N ARG A 227 10.20 -8.71 -14.57
CA ARG A 227 10.74 -9.84 -13.78
C ARG A 227 10.66 -11.18 -14.50
N ILE A 228 9.63 -11.37 -15.33
CA ILE A 228 9.31 -12.66 -15.92
C ILE A 228 10.24 -12.95 -17.11
N ALA A 229 11.08 -13.98 -16.98
CA ALA A 229 11.95 -14.45 -18.06
C ALA A 229 11.20 -15.22 -19.16
N ASP A 230 10.07 -15.86 -18.84
CA ASP A 230 9.27 -16.63 -19.82
C ASP A 230 8.55 -15.68 -20.80
N PRO A 231 8.82 -15.76 -22.12
CA PRO A 231 8.28 -14.80 -23.07
C PRO A 231 6.74 -14.84 -23.20
N VAL A 232 6.11 -15.98 -22.93
CA VAL A 232 4.65 -16.10 -23.01
C VAL A 232 4.01 -15.40 -21.82
N ARG A 233 4.46 -15.70 -20.61
CA ARG A 233 3.98 -15.06 -19.37
C ARG A 233 4.28 -13.56 -19.34
N ALA A 234 5.43 -13.13 -19.86
CA ALA A 234 5.74 -11.71 -19.99
C ALA A 234 4.73 -10.99 -20.91
N ARG A 235 4.33 -11.62 -22.03
CA ARG A 235 3.26 -11.08 -22.89
C ARG A 235 1.90 -11.06 -22.22
N VAL A 236 1.59 -12.07 -21.39
CA VAL A 236 0.35 -12.07 -20.59
C VAL A 236 0.35 -10.91 -19.60
N ALA A 237 1.44 -10.67 -18.88
CA ALA A 237 1.56 -9.52 -17.98
C ALA A 237 1.39 -8.19 -18.76
N ALA A 238 2.06 -8.06 -19.91
CA ALA A 238 1.94 -6.88 -20.77
C ALA A 238 0.50 -6.58 -21.22
N ALA A 239 -0.33 -7.63 -21.39
CA ALA A 239 -1.72 -7.47 -21.82
C ALA A 239 -2.62 -6.80 -20.78
N PHE A 240 -2.13 -6.62 -19.54
CA PHE A 240 -2.82 -5.90 -18.47
C PHE A 240 -2.19 -4.52 -18.20
N ALA A 241 -1.38 -3.98 -19.11
CA ALA A 241 -0.73 -2.69 -18.92
C ALA A 241 -1.71 -1.50 -18.90
N ASP A 242 -2.89 -1.66 -19.52
CA ASP A 242 -4.00 -0.71 -19.61
C ASP A 242 -5.22 -1.07 -18.77
N TRP A 243 -5.09 -2.11 -17.92
CA TRP A 243 -6.18 -2.59 -17.08
C TRP A 243 -6.34 -1.72 -15.83
N GLY A 244 -7.57 -1.62 -15.32
CA GLY A 244 -7.88 -1.02 -14.02
C GLY A 244 -8.91 0.11 -14.08
N LEU A 245 -9.06 0.80 -12.95
CA LEU A 245 -9.97 1.91 -12.71
C LEU A 245 -9.22 3.20 -12.34
#